data_AF-A0A842WG03-F1
#
_entry.id   AF-A0A842WG03-F1
#
_cell.length_a   1.000
_cell.length_b   1.000
_cell.length_c   1.000
_cell.angle_alpha   90.00
_cell.angle_beta   90.00
_cell.angle_gamma   90.00
#
_symmetry.space_group_name_H-M   'P 1'
#
loop_
_entity.id
_entity.type
_entity.pdbx_description
1 polymer ?
#
loop_
_entity_poly.entity_id
_entity_poly.type
_entity_poly.pdbx_seq_one_letter_code
_entity_poly.pdbx_strand_id
1 'polypeptide(L)'
;MGFERRKAKRYARRIADDVSIFSFRVRDFFFLRSSSGQISHKQLRALQKAFDKGYYKIPRKTTIASLAAESDSSPSNFAEHLRKAESKAFLIMSNVLKKL
;
A
#
# COMPACT_ATOMS: atom_id res chain seq x y z
N MET A 1 -22.21 -24.56 34.68
CA MET A 1 -21.72 -23.16 34.55
C MET A 1 -20.31 -22.99 33.94
N GLY A 2 -19.48 -24.03 33.75
CA GLY A 2 -18.10 -23.86 33.25
C GLY A 2 -17.92 -23.76 31.72
N PHE A 3 -18.90 -24.22 30.92
CA PHE A 3 -18.82 -24.26 29.45
C PHE A 3 -19.05 -22.89 28.77
N GLU A 4 -20.02 -22.11 29.27
CA GLU A 4 -20.30 -20.73 28.79
C GLU A 4 -19.08 -19.81 28.94
N ARG A 5 -18.39 -19.88 30.09
CA ARG A 5 -17.16 -19.10 30.35
C ARG A 5 -16.01 -19.46 29.39
N ARG A 6 -15.94 -20.70 28.90
CA ARG A 6 -14.92 -21.15 27.94
C ARG A 6 -15.18 -20.64 26.52
N LYS A 7 -16.44 -20.52 26.09
CA LYS A 7 -16.81 -19.92 24.80
C LYS A 7 -16.52 -18.41 24.77
N ALA A 8 -16.94 -17.68 25.80
CA ALA A 8 -16.68 -16.24 25.91
C ALA A 8 -15.18 -15.91 25.88
N LYS A 9 -14.35 -16.70 26.57
CA LYS A 9 -12.88 -16.51 26.59
C LYS A 9 -12.22 -16.81 25.23
N ARG A 10 -12.74 -17.77 24.45
CA ARG A 10 -12.28 -18.01 23.07
C ARG A 10 -12.70 -16.88 22.12
N TYR A 11 -13.90 -16.34 22.30
CA TYR A 11 -14.39 -15.22 21.49
C TYR A 11 -13.59 -13.95 21.73
N ALA A 12 -13.34 -13.61 23.00
CA ALA A 12 -12.51 -12.47 23.38
C ALA A 12 -11.06 -12.62 22.89
N ARG A 13 -10.51 -13.84 22.90
CA ARG A 13 -9.17 -14.10 22.37
C ARG A 13 -9.12 -13.94 20.85
N ARG A 14 -10.14 -14.41 20.13
CA ARG A 14 -10.25 -14.23 18.67
C ARG A 14 -10.36 -12.76 18.27
N ILE A 15 -11.16 -11.98 19.00
CA ILE A 15 -11.23 -10.52 18.81
C ILE A 15 -9.88 -9.87 19.13
N ALA A 16 -9.20 -10.29 20.20
CA ALA A 16 -7.87 -9.77 20.53
C ALA A 16 -6.82 -10.12 19.48
N ASP A 17 -6.89 -11.31 18.89
CA ASP A 17 -6.00 -11.75 17.82
C ASP A 17 -6.31 -11.00 16.50
N ASP A 18 -7.58 -10.78 16.16
CA ASP A 18 -8.01 -9.94 15.04
C ASP A 18 -7.61 -8.47 15.24
N VAL A 19 -7.73 -7.94 16.47
CA VAL A 19 -7.29 -6.59 16.86
C VAL A 19 -5.76 -6.48 16.87
N SER A 20 -5.03 -7.56 17.19
CA SER A 20 -3.56 -7.57 17.21
C SER A 20 -2.97 -7.66 15.79
N ILE A 21 -3.59 -8.42 14.89
CA ILE A 21 -3.22 -8.45 13.46
C ILE A 21 -3.58 -7.11 12.79
N PHE A 22 -4.59 -6.42 13.31
CA PHE A 22 -5.03 -5.10 12.83
C PHE A 22 -4.68 -3.95 13.79
N SER A 23 -3.59 -4.04 14.55
CA SER A 23 -3.11 -2.91 15.36
C SER A 23 -2.39 -1.86 14.48
N PHE A 24 -2.92 -1.59 13.29
CA PHE A 24 -2.59 -0.37 12.58
C PHE A 24 -3.22 0.78 13.37
N ARG A 25 -2.41 1.63 14.01
CA ARG A 25 -2.97 2.71 14.83
C ARG A 25 -3.84 3.57 13.93
N VAL A 26 -5.02 3.94 14.43
CA VAL A 26 -5.94 4.87 13.75
C VAL A 26 -5.20 6.13 13.26
N ARG A 27 -4.18 6.58 14.00
CA ARG A 27 -3.29 7.69 13.63
C ARG A 27 -2.52 7.46 12.33
N ASP A 28 -2.02 6.24 12.08
CA ASP A 28 -1.26 5.93 10.87
C ASP A 28 -2.18 5.88 9.64
N PHE A 29 -3.43 5.46 9.83
CA PHE A 29 -4.48 5.56 8.79
C PHE A 29 -4.78 7.01 8.43
N PHE A 30 -4.97 7.88 9.43
CA PHE A 30 -5.15 9.30 9.19
C PHE A 30 -3.94 9.93 8.49
N PHE A 31 -2.72 9.52 8.86
CA PHE A 31 -1.50 9.99 8.20
C PHE A 31 -1.48 9.60 6.72
N LEU A 32 -1.73 8.33 6.38
CA LEU A 32 -1.83 7.88 4.99
C LEU A 32 -2.88 8.67 4.20
N ARG A 33 -4.08 8.86 4.77
CA ARG A 33 -5.18 9.59 4.13
C ARG A 33 -4.90 11.08 3.96
N SER A 34 -4.16 11.68 4.89
CA SER A 34 -3.76 13.09 4.78
C SER A 34 -2.65 13.28 3.75
N SER A 35 -1.72 12.33 3.68
CA SER A 35 -0.61 12.34 2.73
C SER A 35 -0.99 11.87 1.33
N SER A 36 -2.14 11.23 1.12
CA SER A 36 -2.56 10.77 -0.20
C SER A 36 -2.72 11.91 -1.21
N GLY A 37 -3.03 13.12 -0.75
CA GLY A 37 -3.06 14.34 -1.59
C GLY A 37 -1.69 14.77 -2.11
N GLN A 38 -0.59 14.23 -1.56
CA GLN A 38 0.76 14.57 -2.00
C GLN A 38 1.14 13.86 -3.31
N ILE A 39 0.47 12.77 -3.69
CA ILE A 39 0.71 12.05 -4.95
C ILE A 39 -0.32 12.54 -5.99
N SER A 40 0.15 13.03 -7.14
CA SER A 40 -0.78 13.48 -8.18
C SER A 40 -1.50 12.30 -8.84
N HIS A 41 -2.67 12.53 -9.44
CA HIS A 41 -3.40 11.47 -10.14
C HIS A 41 -2.58 10.74 -11.20
N LYS A 42 -1.74 11.45 -11.96
CA LYS A 42 -0.85 10.83 -12.97
C LYS A 42 0.22 9.93 -12.33
N GLN A 43 0.80 10.37 -11.22
CA GLN A 43 1.76 9.60 -10.43
C GLN A 43 1.13 8.34 -9.84
N LEU A 44 -0.06 8.48 -9.24
CA LEU A 44 -0.80 7.37 -8.66
C LEU A 44 -1.18 6.33 -9.73
N ARG A 45 -1.67 6.78 -10.89
CA ARG A 45 -2.01 5.89 -12.01
C ARG A 45 -0.78 5.14 -12.53
N ALA A 46 0.36 5.81 -12.67
CA ALA A 46 1.60 5.16 -13.08
C ALA A 46 2.02 4.07 -12.08
N LEU A 47 1.95 4.36 -10.78
CA LEU A 47 2.28 3.43 -9.70
C LEU A 47 1.34 2.21 -9.67
N GLN A 48 0.03 2.44 -9.74
CA GLN A 48 -0.99 1.38 -9.80
C GLN A 48 -0.76 0.47 -11.00
N LYS A 49 -0.58 1.05 -12.19
CA LYS A 49 -0.37 0.26 -13.41
C LYS A 49 0.91 -0.57 -13.35
N ALA A 50 2.00 0.01 -12.83
CA ALA A 50 3.24 -0.72 -12.61
C ALA A 50 3.05 -1.91 -11.66
N PHE A 51 2.30 -1.72 -10.56
CA PHE A 51 1.96 -2.79 -9.63
C PHE A 51 1.13 -3.89 -10.29
N ASP A 52 0.02 -3.53 -10.93
CA ASP A 52 -0.94 -4.46 -11.53
C ASP A 52 -0.30 -5.31 -12.63
N LYS A 53 0.56 -4.70 -13.44
CA LYS A 53 1.27 -5.37 -14.55
C LYS A 53 2.53 -6.12 -14.10
N GLY A 54 2.84 -6.11 -12.80
CA GLY A 54 3.93 -6.90 -12.22
C GLY A 54 5.32 -6.33 -12.48
N TYR A 55 5.46 -5.00 -12.54
CA TYR A 55 6.75 -4.32 -12.62
C TYR A 55 7.62 -4.58 -11.39
N TYR A 56 6.99 -4.75 -10.23
CA TYR A 56 7.64 -5.06 -8.95
C TYR A 56 7.73 -6.55 -8.62
N LYS A 57 7.25 -7.44 -9.50
CA LYS A 57 7.35 -8.89 -9.28
C LYS A 57 8.77 -9.39 -9.51
N ILE A 58 9.10 -10.53 -8.91
CA ILE A 58 10.36 -11.24 -9.13
C ILE A 58 10.03 -12.64 -9.68
N PRO A 59 10.40 -12.96 -10.94
CA PRO A 59 10.98 -12.07 -11.94
C PRO A 59 9.99 -10.99 -12.43
N ARG A 60 10.53 -9.85 -12.91
CA ARG A 60 9.69 -8.75 -13.44
C ARG A 60 8.85 -9.25 -14.61
N LYS A 61 7.57 -8.85 -14.64
CA LYS A 61 6.60 -9.30 -15.66
C LYS A 61 6.30 -8.24 -16.73
N THR A 62 6.84 -7.04 -16.59
CA THR A 62 6.63 -5.93 -17.53
C THR A 62 7.83 -4.98 -17.53
N THR A 63 7.85 -4.04 -18.48
CA THR A 63 8.90 -3.03 -18.66
C THR A 63 8.30 -1.63 -18.71
N ILE A 64 9.11 -0.60 -18.43
CA ILE A 64 8.70 0.81 -18.54
C ILE A 64 8.19 1.12 -19.96
N ALA A 65 8.85 0.60 -20.99
CA ALA A 65 8.42 0.81 -22.38
C ALA A 65 7.03 0.24 -22.65
N SER A 66 6.76 -0.99 -22.19
CA SER A 66 5.43 -1.61 -22.29
C SER A 66 4.36 -0.82 -21.54
N LEU A 67 4.67 -0.39 -20.31
CA LEU A 67 3.73 0.39 -19.49
C LEU A 67 3.42 1.77 -20.08
N ALA A 68 4.43 2.42 -20.66
CA ALA A 68 4.32 3.72 -21.30
C ALA A 68 3.45 3.62 -22.57
N ALA A 69 3.69 2.61 -23.40
CA ALA A 69 2.89 2.32 -24.59
C ALA A 69 1.42 2.08 -24.25
N GLU A 70 1.13 1.27 -23.23
CA GLU A 70 -0.26 1.04 -22.79
C GLU A 70 -0.93 2.29 -22.18
N SER A 71 -0.16 3.33 -21.84
CA SER A 71 -0.66 4.55 -21.15
C SER A 71 -0.64 5.79 -22.05
N ASP A 72 -0.43 5.62 -23.36
CA ASP A 72 -0.29 6.71 -24.34
C ASP A 72 0.72 7.78 -23.87
N SER A 73 1.83 7.34 -23.28
CA SER A 73 2.89 8.21 -22.76
C SER A 73 4.25 7.80 -23.33
N SER A 74 5.18 8.76 -23.43
CA SER A 74 6.56 8.42 -23.70
C SER A 74 7.18 7.62 -22.53
N PRO A 75 8.15 6.72 -22.80
CA PRO A 75 8.86 5.98 -21.75
C PRO A 75 9.46 6.89 -20.68
N SER A 76 10.05 8.02 -21.08
CA SER A 76 10.66 8.99 -20.15
C SER A 76 9.63 9.64 -19.24
N ASN A 77 8.49 10.07 -19.77
CA ASN A 77 7.44 10.71 -18.97
C ASN A 77 6.77 9.70 -18.01
N PHE A 78 6.55 8.46 -18.47
CA PHE A 78 6.03 7.40 -17.59
C PHE A 78 7.02 7.09 -16.46
N ALA A 79 8.30 6.90 -16.79
CA ALA A 79 9.35 6.67 -15.81
C ALA A 79 9.45 7.82 -14.79
N GLU A 80 9.31 9.07 -15.24
CA GLU A 80 9.33 10.23 -14.35
C GLU A 80 8.13 10.24 -13.40
N HIS A 81 6.92 10.00 -13.91
CA HIS A 81 5.73 9.88 -13.07
C HIS A 81 5.88 8.75 -12.05
N LEU A 82 6.36 7.58 -12.48
CA LEU A 82 6.57 6.43 -11.61
C LEU A 82 7.60 6.73 -10.52
N ARG A 83 8.77 7.25 -10.88
CA ARG A 83 9.85 7.60 -9.91
C ARG A 83 9.37 8.61 -8.87
N LYS A 84 8.63 9.65 -9.29
CA LYS A 84 8.06 10.65 -8.39
C LYS A 84 7.00 10.02 -7.47
N ALA A 85 6.19 9.09 -7.98
CA ALA A 85 5.22 8.36 -7.18
C ALA A 85 5.90 7.47 -6.14
N GLU A 86 6.90 6.69 -6.55
CA GLU A 86 7.69 5.79 -5.70
C GLU A 86 8.38 6.57 -4.57
N SER A 87 9.01 7.70 -4.88
CA SER A 87 9.70 8.52 -3.88
C SER A 87 8.76 9.01 -2.78
N LYS A 88 7.54 9.42 -3.16
CA LYS A 88 6.50 9.86 -2.22
C LYS A 88 5.93 8.69 -1.43
N ALA A 89 5.63 7.58 -2.10
CA ALA A 89 5.12 6.37 -1.47
C ALA A 89 6.13 5.84 -0.43
N PHE A 90 7.42 5.81 -0.78
CA PHE A 90 8.48 5.41 0.13
C PHE A 90 8.57 6.31 1.35
N LEU A 91 8.54 7.64 1.18
CA LEU A 91 8.54 8.58 2.30
C LEU A 91 7.35 8.35 3.24
N ILE A 92 6.15 8.24 2.68
CA ILE A 92 4.91 7.99 3.42
C ILE A 92 5.01 6.68 4.19
N MET A 93 5.40 5.59 3.52
CA MET A 93 5.54 4.27 4.13
C MET A 93 6.65 4.25 5.19
N SER A 94 7.77 4.92 4.97
CA SER A 94 8.86 4.99 5.96
C SER A 94 8.39 5.58 7.29
N ASN A 95 7.50 6.58 7.24
CA ASN A 95 6.95 7.21 8.44
C ASN A 95 5.97 6.31 9.18
N VAL A 96 5.24 5.46 8.46
CA VAL A 96 4.39 4.43 9.04
C VAL A 96 5.24 3.33 9.68
N LEU A 97 6.23 2.81 8.95
CA LEU A 97 7.09 1.72 9.42
C LEU A 97 7.94 2.09 10.64
N LYS A 98 8.43 3.34 10.74
CA LYS A 98 9.16 3.83 11.93
C LYS A 98 8.31 3.88 13.19
N LYS A 99 6.99 3.75 13.09
CA LYS A 99 6.03 3.88 14.21
C LYS A 99 5.41 2.55 14.64
N LEU A 100 5.67 1.47 13.88
CA LEU A 100 5.38 0.10 14.26
C LEU A 100 6.46 -0.40 15.23
#